data_AF-A0A357XTF6-F1
#
_entry.id   AF-A0A357XTF6-F1
#
_cell.length_a   1.000
_cell.length_b   1.000
_cell.length_c   1.000
_cell.angle_alpha   90.00
_cell.angle_beta   90.00
_cell.angle_gamma   90.00
#
_symmetry.space_group_name_H-M   'P 1'
#
loop_
_entity.id
_entity.type
_entity.pdbx_description
1 polymer ?
#
loop_
_entity_poly.entity_id
_entity_poly.type
_entity_poly.pdbx_seq_one_letter_code
_entity_poly.pdbx_strand_id
1 'polypeptide(L)'
;MHIQVDEMWKLYNTGIVLAVVCFCSCQNRPSGPVQVPANHPTVVDLVVLPDCSAAPELESWGKDAVAIAGEWYPKISELLNGEEPLASPAVTIVIKRMDGIAYTSENRITVSANWIERHPDDTGLVVHELVHVVQDYRVPTPAWIAEGIADYIRFFLYENQWDWACRIDPDRSHYTDGYQTSAAFLRWIAGTHRRGGTAGVTSDMPVALESRSGDAREENSRCSLLERETAFIQKLNRSCRDGVYSDDFFVEATGETLDVLWNEFLFDLRATRKTRPGL
;
A
#
# COMPACT_ATOMS: atom_id res chain seq x y z
N MET A 1 17.13 5.60 2.49
CA MET A 1 16.44 6.76 3.09
C MET A 1 15.03 6.29 3.46
N HIS A 2 14.89 5.58 4.59
CA HIS A 2 13.68 4.83 5.01
C HIS A 2 12.82 5.56 6.07
N ILE A 3 13.04 6.87 6.27
CA ILE A 3 12.67 7.55 7.52
C ILE A 3 11.17 7.90 7.61
N GLN A 4 10.45 8.08 6.49
CA GLN A 4 9.10 8.68 6.52
C GLN A 4 7.96 7.76 6.95
N VAL A 5 8.00 6.46 6.64
CA VAL A 5 6.93 5.53 7.04
C VAL A 5 7.09 5.10 8.50
N ASP A 6 8.33 4.97 8.98
CA ASP A 6 8.60 4.58 10.37
C ASP A 6 8.27 5.67 11.39
N GLU A 7 8.45 6.96 11.07
CA GLU A 7 8.00 8.06 11.95
C GLU A 7 6.47 8.18 11.98
N MET A 8 5.80 7.91 10.85
CA MET A 8 4.35 7.83 10.77
C MET A 8 3.79 6.60 11.52
N TRP A 9 4.45 5.45 11.45
CA TRP A 9 4.08 4.24 12.19
C TRP A 9 4.26 4.41 13.70
N LYS A 10 5.26 5.20 14.12
CA LYS A 10 5.39 5.65 15.51
C LYS A 10 4.21 6.51 15.90
N LEU A 11 3.86 7.56 15.14
CA LEU A 11 2.76 8.48 15.45
C LEU A 11 1.38 7.81 15.46
N TYR A 12 1.08 6.94 14.50
CA TYR A 12 -0.18 6.17 14.42
C TYR A 12 -0.36 5.23 15.63
N ASN A 13 0.69 4.49 16.02
CA ASN A 13 0.64 3.62 17.20
C ASN A 13 0.66 4.40 18.54
N THR A 14 1.26 5.60 18.58
CA THR A 14 1.19 6.46 19.78
C THR A 14 -0.22 7.05 19.98
N GLY A 15 -0.96 7.32 18.89
CA GLY A 15 -2.33 7.83 18.93
C GLY A 15 -3.36 6.83 19.50
N ILE A 16 -3.15 5.53 19.26
CA ILE A 16 -4.02 4.45 19.76
C ILE A 16 -3.81 4.21 21.27
N VAL A 17 -2.59 4.41 21.79
CA VAL A 17 -2.30 4.26 23.24
C VAL A 17 -2.88 5.41 24.08
N LEU A 18 -3.15 6.59 23.48
CA LEU A 18 -3.63 7.77 24.21
C LEU A 18 -5.16 7.85 24.38
N ALA A 19 -5.94 6.93 23.81
CA ALA A 19 -7.41 6.96 23.88
C ALA A 19 -8.03 6.25 25.10
N VAL A 20 -7.25 5.88 26.13
CA VAL A 20 -7.80 5.34 27.39
C VAL A 20 -7.16 6.01 28.59
N VAL A 21 -7.48 7.29 28.87
CA VAL A 21 -7.70 7.79 30.25
C VAL A 21 -8.55 9.06 30.17
N CYS A 22 -9.89 8.93 30.17
CA CYS A 22 -10.76 10.01 30.63
C CYS A 22 -11.19 9.69 32.06
N PHE A 23 -10.45 10.25 33.04
CA PHE A 23 -10.80 10.14 34.45
C PHE A 23 -11.98 11.07 34.75
N CYS A 24 -13.19 10.53 34.82
CA CYS A 24 -14.29 11.17 35.51
C CYS A 24 -14.60 10.37 36.77
N SER A 25 -14.08 10.84 37.89
CA SER A 25 -14.24 10.24 39.22
C SER A 25 -15.68 10.31 39.69
N CYS A 26 -16.32 9.16 39.91
CA CYS A 26 -17.32 8.98 40.96
C CYS A 26 -17.29 7.53 41.47
N GLN A 27 -17.31 7.38 42.78
CA GLN A 27 -16.97 6.20 43.58
C GLN A 27 -18.06 5.11 43.52
N ASN A 28 -17.66 3.83 43.44
CA ASN A 28 -17.96 2.77 44.41
C ASN A 28 -17.46 1.39 43.94
N ARG A 29 -16.59 0.74 44.73
CA ARG A 29 -16.27 -0.70 44.62
C ARG A 29 -17.34 -1.53 45.32
N PRO A 30 -17.52 -2.79 44.91
CA PRO A 30 -17.06 -3.86 45.80
C PRO A 30 -16.19 -4.92 45.11
N SER A 31 -15.60 -5.72 45.98
CA SER A 31 -14.42 -6.57 45.89
C SER A 31 -14.66 -7.99 45.33
N GLY A 32 -13.74 -8.43 44.46
CA GLY A 32 -13.46 -9.83 44.14
C GLY A 32 -12.38 -9.89 43.05
N PRO A 33 -11.42 -10.85 43.08
CA PRO A 33 -10.49 -11.00 41.96
C PRO A 33 -11.25 -11.67 40.82
N VAL A 34 -11.81 -10.88 39.90
CA VAL A 34 -12.25 -11.38 38.61
C VAL A 34 -10.99 -11.60 37.79
N GLN A 35 -10.51 -12.85 37.79
CA GLN A 35 -9.56 -13.31 36.78
C GLN A 35 -10.32 -13.40 35.46
N VAL A 36 -10.28 -12.32 34.68
CA VAL A 36 -10.63 -12.38 33.26
C VAL A 36 -9.47 -13.11 32.59
N PRO A 37 -9.68 -14.27 31.92
CA PRO A 37 -8.62 -14.87 31.16
C PRO A 37 -8.21 -13.90 30.05
N ALA A 38 -6.98 -13.41 30.12
CA ALA A 38 -6.35 -12.67 29.04
C ALA A 38 -6.07 -13.65 27.90
N ASN A 39 -7.10 -14.01 27.13
CA ASN A 39 -6.89 -14.46 25.77
C ASN A 39 -6.56 -13.22 24.93
N HIS A 40 -5.32 -12.75 25.07
CA HIS A 40 -4.70 -12.06 23.95
C HIS A 40 -4.64 -13.09 22.81
N PRO A 41 -5.14 -12.78 21.60
CA PRO A 41 -4.88 -13.63 20.46
C PRO A 41 -3.36 -13.81 20.40
N THR A 42 -2.93 -15.07 20.45
CA THR A 42 -1.54 -15.46 20.29
C THR A 42 -1.04 -14.78 19.02
N VAL A 43 -0.08 -13.86 19.17
CA VAL A 43 0.68 -13.33 18.05
C VAL A 43 1.27 -14.56 17.36
N VAL A 44 0.73 -14.91 16.20
CA VAL A 44 1.32 -15.98 15.40
C VAL A 44 2.59 -15.36 14.86
N ASP A 45 3.74 -15.77 15.39
CA ASP A 45 5.03 -15.25 14.93
C ASP A 45 5.12 -15.48 13.42
N LEU A 46 5.19 -14.40 12.65
CA LEU A 46 5.35 -14.49 11.20
C LEU A 46 6.66 -15.21 10.90
N VAL A 47 6.57 -16.34 10.18
CA VAL A 47 7.74 -17.07 9.71
C VAL A 47 7.97 -16.78 8.25
N VAL A 48 9.09 -16.12 7.92
CA VAL A 48 9.53 -15.94 6.53
C VAL A 48 10.74 -16.83 6.25
N LEU A 49 10.61 -17.73 5.28
CA LEU A 49 11.64 -18.72 4.95
C LEU A 49 12.25 -18.46 3.57
N PRO A 50 13.58 -18.29 3.46
CA PRO A 50 14.24 -18.29 2.16
C PRO A 50 14.49 -19.72 1.67
N ASP A 51 14.26 -19.94 0.38
CA ASP A 51 14.75 -21.11 -0.36
C ASP A 51 15.58 -20.63 -1.55
N CYS A 52 16.90 -20.58 -1.35
CA CYS A 52 17.88 -20.27 -2.38
C CYS A 52 18.59 -21.52 -2.90
N SER A 53 18.04 -22.73 -2.67
CA SER A 53 18.71 -23.98 -3.02
C SER A 53 19.03 -24.10 -4.51
N ALA A 54 18.23 -23.45 -5.37
CA ALA A 54 18.40 -23.39 -6.81
C ALA A 54 19.25 -22.20 -7.31
N ALA A 55 19.64 -21.28 -6.43
CA ALA A 55 20.46 -20.10 -6.70
C ALA A 55 21.28 -19.70 -5.45
N PRO A 56 22.19 -20.57 -4.96
CA PRO A 56 22.93 -20.34 -3.72
C PRO A 56 23.79 -19.07 -3.76
N GLU A 57 24.20 -18.63 -4.95
CA GLU A 57 24.91 -17.36 -5.17
C GLU A 57 24.10 -16.12 -4.75
N LEU A 58 22.77 -16.23 -4.65
CA LEU A 58 21.85 -15.17 -4.23
C LEU A 58 21.43 -15.26 -2.75
N GLU A 59 22.08 -16.08 -1.93
CA GLU A 59 21.72 -16.26 -0.51
C GLU A 59 21.69 -14.94 0.26
N SER A 60 22.64 -14.03 0.00
CA SER A 60 22.66 -12.72 0.65
C SER A 60 21.42 -11.90 0.29
N TRP A 61 21.06 -11.84 -0.99
CA TRP A 61 19.87 -11.13 -1.44
C TRP A 61 18.60 -11.75 -0.87
N GLY A 62 18.54 -13.09 -0.78
CA GLY A 62 17.44 -13.80 -0.15
C GLY A 62 17.24 -13.46 1.33
N LYS A 63 18.33 -13.24 2.09
CA LYS A 63 18.25 -12.77 3.49
C LYS A 63 17.68 -11.36 3.58
N ASP A 64 18.07 -10.47 2.68
CA ASP A 64 17.54 -9.11 2.63
C ASP A 64 16.05 -9.12 2.26
N ALA A 65 15.65 -9.96 1.31
CA ALA A 65 14.23 -10.15 0.95
C ALA A 65 13.39 -10.67 2.14
N VAL A 66 13.93 -11.59 2.93
CA VAL A 66 13.30 -12.10 4.16
C VAL A 66 13.15 -10.98 5.20
N ALA A 67 14.17 -10.15 5.39
CA ALA A 67 14.11 -9.03 6.32
C ALA A 67 13.06 -7.99 5.91
N ILE A 68 13.01 -7.64 4.62
CA ILE A 68 12.00 -6.74 4.05
C ILE A 68 10.60 -7.32 4.26
N ALA A 69 10.41 -8.60 3.98
CA ALA A 69 9.11 -9.26 4.16
C ALA A 69 8.67 -9.31 5.61
N GLY A 70 9.58 -9.58 6.54
CA GLY A 70 9.29 -9.57 7.98
C GLY A 70 8.84 -8.19 8.47
N GLU A 71 9.42 -7.11 7.92
CA GLU A 71 9.06 -5.75 8.27
C GLU A 71 7.73 -5.30 7.61
N TRP A 72 7.58 -5.58 6.32
CA TRP A 72 6.49 -5.01 5.53
C TRP A 72 5.21 -5.83 5.54
N TYR A 73 5.26 -7.15 5.74
CA TYR A 73 4.04 -7.95 5.69
C TYR A 73 2.98 -7.52 6.73
N PRO A 74 3.33 -7.26 8.01
CA PRO A 74 2.36 -6.72 8.96
C PRO A 74 1.81 -5.35 8.55
N LYS A 75 2.68 -4.45 8.06
CA LYS A 75 2.30 -3.11 7.57
C LYS A 75 1.30 -3.22 6.40
N ILE A 76 1.57 -4.10 5.44
CA ILE A 76 0.70 -4.34 4.28
C ILE A 76 -0.64 -4.94 4.71
N SER A 77 -0.62 -5.91 5.63
CA SER A 77 -1.86 -6.51 6.16
C SER A 77 -2.75 -5.46 6.80
N GLU A 78 -2.18 -4.56 7.59
CA GLU A 78 -2.92 -3.44 8.19
C GLU A 78 -3.42 -2.44 7.14
N LEU A 79 -2.57 -2.06 6.18
CA LEU A 79 -2.93 -1.15 5.08
C LEU A 79 -4.06 -1.70 4.20
N LEU A 80 -4.24 -3.01 4.10
CA LEU A 80 -5.26 -3.62 3.24
C LEU A 80 -6.48 -4.14 3.99
N ASN A 81 -6.28 -4.62 5.22
CA ASN A 81 -7.29 -5.37 5.98
C ASN A 81 -7.66 -4.69 7.31
N GLY A 82 -6.92 -3.67 7.75
CA GLY A 82 -7.03 -3.10 9.08
C GLY A 82 -6.53 -4.08 10.15
N GLU A 83 -7.22 -4.16 11.28
CA GLU A 83 -6.84 -4.98 12.45
C GLU A 83 -7.12 -6.49 12.27
N GLU A 84 -7.43 -6.94 11.05
CA GLU A 84 -7.64 -8.36 10.77
C GLU A 84 -6.34 -9.18 10.92
N PRO A 85 -6.42 -10.46 11.32
CA PRO A 85 -5.26 -11.33 11.36
C PRO A 85 -4.54 -11.43 10.01
N LEU A 86 -3.25 -11.77 10.05
CA LEU A 86 -2.47 -12.04 8.83
C LEU A 86 -3.15 -13.13 8.00
N ALA A 87 -3.21 -12.93 6.68
CA ALA A 87 -3.77 -13.89 5.73
C ALA A 87 -3.07 -15.26 5.83
N SER A 88 -1.75 -15.25 6.08
CA SER A 88 -0.95 -16.43 6.37
C SER A 88 0.07 -16.12 7.47
N PRO A 89 0.25 -17.00 8.47
CA PRO A 89 1.30 -16.83 9.47
C PRO A 89 2.70 -17.19 8.96
N ALA A 90 2.83 -17.65 7.71
CA ALA A 90 4.11 -17.99 7.11
C ALA A 90 4.17 -17.59 5.64
N VAL A 91 5.32 -17.07 5.20
CA VAL A 91 5.61 -16.74 3.80
C VAL A 91 6.89 -17.44 3.38
N THR A 92 6.90 -18.06 2.19
CA THR A 92 8.12 -18.67 1.62
C THR A 92 8.59 -17.86 0.44
N ILE A 93 9.86 -17.45 0.43
CA ILE A 93 10.51 -16.76 -0.69
C ILE A 93 11.46 -17.74 -1.36
N VAL A 94 11.14 -18.16 -2.58
CA VAL A 94 11.95 -19.08 -3.38
C VAL A 94 12.69 -18.29 -4.45
N ILE A 95 14.01 -18.46 -4.54
CA ILE A 95 14.82 -17.86 -5.60
C ILE A 95 15.31 -18.96 -6.54
N LYS A 96 14.92 -18.86 -7.81
CA LYS A 96 15.31 -19.84 -8.84
C LYS A 96 15.42 -19.17 -10.21
N ARG A 97 16.08 -19.84 -11.16
CA ARG A 97 16.10 -19.38 -12.56
C ARG A 97 14.73 -19.63 -13.20
N MET A 98 14.18 -18.59 -13.82
CA MET A 98 12.90 -18.61 -14.53
C MET A 98 12.79 -17.41 -15.46
N ASP A 99 11.79 -17.44 -16.35
CA ASP A 99 11.36 -16.27 -17.12
C ASP A 99 10.47 -15.35 -16.28
N GLY A 100 10.42 -14.06 -16.61
CA GLY A 100 9.70 -13.04 -15.83
C GLY A 100 10.51 -12.50 -14.64
N ILE A 101 9.83 -11.77 -13.76
CA ILE A 101 10.40 -11.06 -12.61
C ILE A 101 10.18 -11.85 -11.33
N ALA A 102 8.92 -12.03 -10.95
CA ALA A 102 8.48 -12.82 -9.83
C ALA A 102 7.00 -13.22 -10.02
N TYR A 103 6.50 -14.11 -9.16
CA TYR A 103 5.07 -14.36 -9.01
C TYR A 103 4.75 -14.88 -7.61
N THR A 104 3.51 -14.69 -7.20
CA THR A 104 2.95 -15.21 -5.95
C THR A 104 1.94 -16.31 -6.21
N SER A 105 1.99 -17.35 -5.39
CA SER A 105 0.97 -18.40 -5.33
C SER A 105 0.74 -18.77 -3.87
N GLU A 106 -0.48 -18.57 -3.39
CA GLU A 106 -0.84 -18.70 -1.97
C GLU A 106 0.11 -17.87 -1.10
N ASN A 107 0.88 -18.51 -0.21
CA ASN A 107 1.85 -17.88 0.65
C ASN A 107 3.31 -18.01 0.15
N ARG A 108 3.50 -18.40 -1.11
CA ARG A 108 4.80 -18.62 -1.73
C ARG A 108 5.08 -17.58 -2.80
N ILE A 109 6.14 -16.82 -2.59
CA ILE A 109 6.71 -15.87 -3.54
C ILE A 109 7.85 -16.58 -4.27
N THR A 110 7.84 -16.57 -5.60
CA THR A 110 8.94 -17.07 -6.43
C THR A 110 9.59 -15.91 -7.15
N VAL A 111 10.88 -15.69 -6.92
CA VAL A 111 11.67 -14.62 -7.51
C VAL A 111 12.64 -15.18 -8.56
N SER A 112 12.74 -14.50 -9.69
CA SER A 112 13.66 -14.85 -10.78
C SER A 112 15.09 -14.48 -10.44
N ALA A 113 15.96 -15.49 -10.28
CA ALA A 113 17.41 -15.28 -10.15
C ALA A 113 17.98 -14.51 -11.35
N ASN A 114 17.48 -14.80 -12.57
CA ASN A 114 17.90 -14.12 -13.80
C ASN A 114 17.57 -12.61 -13.77
N TRP A 115 16.53 -12.21 -13.05
CA TRP A 115 16.17 -10.80 -12.86
C TRP A 115 17.10 -10.15 -11.84
N ILE A 116 17.28 -10.78 -10.67
CA ILE A 116 18.12 -10.24 -9.59
C ILE A 116 19.57 -10.03 -10.02
N GLU A 117 20.14 -10.94 -10.82
CA GLU A 117 21.50 -10.78 -11.36
C GLU A 117 21.65 -9.50 -12.22
N ARG A 118 20.56 -9.02 -12.84
CA ARG A 118 20.54 -7.81 -13.68
C ARG A 118 20.03 -6.58 -12.94
N HIS A 119 19.20 -6.77 -11.92
CA HIS A 119 18.51 -5.74 -11.16
C HIS A 119 18.60 -6.01 -9.66
N PRO A 120 19.82 -6.07 -9.08
CA PRO A 120 20.00 -6.46 -7.68
C PRO A 120 19.33 -5.50 -6.69
N ASP A 121 19.16 -4.23 -7.10
CA ASP A 121 18.54 -3.18 -6.28
C ASP A 121 17.01 -3.17 -6.34
N ASP A 122 16.38 -4.03 -7.16
CA ASP A 122 14.92 -4.14 -7.27
C ASP A 122 14.34 -4.97 -6.11
N THR A 123 14.44 -4.44 -4.89
CA THR A 123 13.86 -5.08 -3.70
C THR A 123 12.36 -4.85 -3.59
N GLY A 124 11.83 -3.82 -4.26
CA GLY A 124 10.40 -3.49 -4.27
C GLY A 124 9.52 -4.57 -4.88
N LEU A 125 10.07 -5.46 -5.73
CA LEU A 125 9.35 -6.64 -6.19
C LEU A 125 8.89 -7.52 -5.03
N VAL A 126 9.64 -7.62 -3.93
CA VAL A 126 9.26 -8.44 -2.78
C VAL A 126 8.00 -7.86 -2.12
N VAL A 127 7.93 -6.53 -2.01
CA VAL A 127 6.77 -5.81 -1.47
C VAL A 127 5.55 -5.99 -2.37
N HIS A 128 5.71 -5.88 -3.69
CA HIS A 128 4.64 -6.14 -4.66
C HIS A 128 4.07 -7.56 -4.50
N GLU A 129 4.93 -8.57 -4.46
CA GLU A 129 4.50 -9.96 -4.32
C GLU A 129 3.85 -10.24 -2.95
N LEU A 130 4.34 -9.62 -1.87
CA LEU A 130 3.70 -9.71 -0.55
C LEU A 130 2.29 -9.14 -0.54
N VAL A 131 2.01 -8.10 -1.32
CA VAL A 131 0.65 -7.60 -1.46
C VAL A 131 -0.26 -8.69 -2.03
N HIS A 132 0.18 -9.47 -3.01
CA HIS A 132 -0.61 -10.58 -3.53
C HIS A 132 -0.85 -11.69 -2.50
N VAL A 133 0.13 -11.96 -1.62
CA VAL A 133 -0.08 -12.88 -0.47
C VAL A 133 -1.19 -12.38 0.45
N VAL A 134 -1.27 -11.06 0.66
CA VAL A 134 -2.30 -10.44 1.52
C VAL A 134 -3.65 -10.40 0.83
N GLN A 135 -3.68 -10.04 -0.46
CA GLN A 135 -4.90 -9.94 -1.26
C GLN A 135 -5.63 -11.28 -1.28
N ASP A 136 -4.92 -12.36 -1.62
CA ASP A 136 -5.40 -13.74 -1.65
C ASP A 136 -6.84 -13.86 -2.22
N TYR A 137 -7.10 -13.13 -3.32
CA TYR A 137 -8.44 -13.05 -3.89
C TYR A 137 -8.88 -14.43 -4.41
N ARG A 138 -9.87 -15.04 -3.75
CA ARG A 138 -10.41 -16.37 -4.10
C ARG A 138 -11.49 -16.34 -5.17
N VAL A 139 -11.76 -15.16 -5.70
CA VAL A 139 -12.80 -14.86 -6.69
C VAL A 139 -12.19 -14.04 -7.83
N PRO A 140 -12.71 -14.17 -9.07
CA PRO A 140 -12.21 -13.39 -10.20
C PRO A 140 -12.24 -11.90 -9.88
N THR A 141 -11.08 -11.26 -9.98
CA THR A 141 -10.89 -9.83 -9.72
C THR A 141 -10.22 -9.21 -10.94
N PRO A 142 -10.56 -7.98 -11.35
CA PRO A 142 -9.85 -7.31 -12.44
C PRO A 142 -8.35 -7.20 -12.13
N ALA A 143 -7.52 -7.74 -13.03
CA ALA A 143 -6.06 -7.79 -12.82
C ALA A 143 -5.48 -6.39 -12.56
N TRP A 144 -5.97 -5.36 -13.26
CA TRP A 144 -5.47 -4.00 -13.09
C TRP A 144 -5.66 -3.43 -11.69
N ILE A 145 -6.69 -3.88 -10.95
CA ILE A 145 -6.91 -3.46 -9.55
C ILE A 145 -5.95 -4.20 -8.64
N ALA A 146 -5.81 -5.51 -8.80
CA ALA A 146 -4.89 -6.32 -8.00
C ALA A 146 -3.45 -5.80 -8.14
N GLU A 147 -2.99 -5.63 -9.38
CA GLU A 147 -1.67 -5.10 -9.73
C GLU A 147 -1.51 -3.63 -9.32
N GLY A 148 -2.55 -2.81 -9.51
CA GLY A 148 -2.54 -1.39 -9.15
C GLY A 148 -2.43 -1.16 -7.64
N ILE A 149 -3.08 -1.97 -6.82
CA ILE A 149 -2.94 -1.91 -5.35
C ILE A 149 -1.54 -2.36 -4.94
N ALA A 150 -0.99 -3.42 -5.55
CA ALA A 150 0.36 -3.90 -5.28
C ALA A 150 1.41 -2.82 -5.57
N ASP A 151 1.30 -2.18 -6.73
CA ASP A 151 2.21 -1.10 -7.13
C ASP A 151 1.94 0.22 -6.39
N TYR A 152 0.72 0.44 -5.88
CA TYR A 152 0.45 1.58 -5.01
C TYR A 152 1.30 1.48 -3.74
N ILE A 153 1.25 0.33 -3.07
CA ILE A 153 2.01 0.10 -1.85
C ILE A 153 3.51 0.13 -2.15
N ARG A 154 3.95 -0.55 -3.21
CA ARG A 154 5.36 -0.58 -3.61
C ARG A 154 5.89 0.82 -3.89
N PHE A 155 5.33 1.54 -4.85
CA PHE A 155 5.94 2.79 -5.33
C PHE A 155 5.73 3.96 -4.38
N PHE A 156 4.55 4.10 -3.77
CA PHE A 156 4.25 5.28 -2.94
C PHE A 156 4.65 5.13 -1.50
N LEU A 157 4.44 3.95 -0.92
CA LEU A 157 4.64 3.75 0.50
C LEU A 157 6.03 3.17 0.78
N TYR A 158 6.46 2.14 0.04
CA TYR A 158 7.77 1.53 0.25
C TYR A 158 8.92 2.31 -0.38
N GLU A 159 8.88 2.51 -1.71
CA GLU A 159 9.98 3.16 -2.44
C GLU A 159 9.93 4.69 -2.36
N ASN A 160 8.81 5.26 -1.90
CA ASN A 160 8.61 6.70 -1.75
C ASN A 160 8.85 7.48 -3.06
N GLN A 161 8.40 6.93 -4.19
CA GLN A 161 8.53 7.51 -5.53
C GLN A 161 7.28 8.31 -5.93
N TRP A 162 7.20 9.56 -5.48
CA TRP A 162 6.02 10.43 -5.68
C TRP A 162 5.95 11.07 -7.08
N ASP A 163 7.03 11.01 -7.87
CA ASP A 163 7.19 11.73 -9.14
C ASP A 163 6.80 10.93 -10.41
N TRP A 164 6.22 9.74 -10.24
CA TRP A 164 5.98 8.73 -11.30
C TRP A 164 5.05 9.17 -12.45
N ALA A 165 4.33 10.30 -12.32
CA ALA A 165 3.52 10.89 -13.39
C ALA A 165 4.31 11.03 -14.72
N CYS A 166 5.64 11.04 -14.66
CA CYS A 166 6.55 11.03 -15.79
C CYS A 166 6.46 9.81 -16.74
N ARG A 167 6.00 8.63 -16.28
CA ARG A 167 6.07 7.39 -17.08
C ARG A 167 4.81 7.02 -17.85
N ILE A 168 3.65 7.57 -17.48
CA ILE A 168 2.38 7.28 -18.16
C ILE A 168 2.32 8.04 -19.47
N ASP A 169 2.12 7.35 -20.59
CA ASP A 169 1.87 8.02 -21.86
C ASP A 169 0.37 8.35 -21.95
N PRO A 170 -0.06 9.62 -21.82
CA PRO A 170 -1.48 9.96 -21.78
C PRO A 170 -2.22 9.68 -23.10
N ASP A 171 -1.49 9.39 -24.18
CA ASP A 171 -2.06 9.08 -25.48
C ASP A 171 -2.07 7.57 -25.77
N ARG A 172 -1.44 6.74 -24.92
CA ARG A 172 -1.32 5.28 -25.13
C ARG A 172 -1.69 4.43 -23.93
N SER A 173 -1.58 4.95 -22.72
CA SER A 173 -1.85 4.23 -21.49
C SER A 173 -3.34 4.20 -21.16
N HIS A 174 -3.74 3.21 -20.37
CA HIS A 174 -5.10 3.04 -19.85
C HIS A 174 -5.08 2.57 -18.39
N TYR A 175 -6.11 2.89 -17.59
CA TYR A 175 -6.18 2.44 -16.19
C TYR A 175 -6.17 0.92 -16.04
N THR A 176 -6.50 0.18 -17.11
CA THR A 176 -6.46 -1.29 -17.13
C THR A 176 -5.08 -1.88 -17.44
N ASP A 177 -4.05 -1.07 -17.68
CA ASP A 177 -2.70 -1.56 -18.00
C ASP A 177 -2.03 -2.27 -16.82
N GLY A 178 -2.58 -2.15 -15.61
CA GLY A 178 -2.02 -2.71 -14.38
C GLY A 178 -0.83 -1.89 -13.88
N TYR A 179 -0.18 -2.45 -12.85
CA TYR A 179 1.10 -1.98 -12.34
C TYR A 179 1.10 -0.46 -12.03
N GLN A 180 2.21 0.20 -12.32
CA GLN A 180 2.44 1.64 -12.14
C GLN A 180 1.31 2.50 -12.67
N THR A 181 0.74 2.20 -13.85
CA THR A 181 -0.33 2.99 -14.48
C THR A 181 -1.63 2.93 -13.69
N SER A 182 -1.97 1.77 -13.14
CA SER A 182 -3.16 1.61 -12.30
C SER A 182 -2.94 2.17 -10.89
N ALA A 183 -1.77 1.95 -10.30
CA ALA A 183 -1.40 2.45 -8.97
C ALA A 183 -1.51 3.97 -8.87
N ALA A 184 -0.91 4.61 -9.87
CA ALA A 184 -1.02 6.01 -10.21
C ALA A 184 -2.44 6.58 -10.17
N PHE A 185 -3.33 5.93 -10.90
CA PHE A 185 -4.71 6.34 -11.07
C PHE A 185 -5.51 6.16 -9.78
N LEU A 186 -5.37 5.00 -9.13
CA LEU A 186 -6.01 4.72 -7.84
C LEU A 186 -5.59 5.75 -6.79
N ARG A 187 -4.30 6.11 -6.75
CA ARG A 187 -3.82 7.15 -5.85
C ARG A 187 -4.41 8.52 -6.18
N TRP A 188 -4.46 8.90 -7.46
CA TRP A 188 -5.06 10.17 -7.88
C TRP A 188 -6.52 10.25 -7.43
N ILE A 189 -7.33 9.22 -7.71
CA ILE A 189 -8.74 9.15 -7.27
C ILE A 189 -8.86 9.36 -5.76
N ALA A 190 -8.06 8.63 -5.00
CA ALA A 190 -8.12 8.65 -3.55
C ALA A 190 -7.66 9.99 -2.94
N GLY A 191 -6.78 10.72 -3.64
CA GLY A 191 -6.24 12.00 -3.21
C GLY A 191 -7.08 13.22 -3.59
N THR A 192 -7.78 13.20 -4.74
CA THR A 192 -8.42 14.39 -5.32
C THR A 192 -9.93 14.46 -5.10
N HIS A 193 -10.65 13.35 -5.02
CA HIS A 193 -12.10 13.40 -5.22
C HIS A 193 -12.91 13.56 -3.92
N ARG A 194 -13.42 14.77 -3.67
CA ARG A 194 -14.60 15.00 -2.80
C ARG A 194 -15.83 15.22 -3.67
N ARG A 195 -16.96 14.65 -3.23
CA ARG A 195 -18.33 15.00 -3.65
C ARG A 195 -18.49 16.51 -3.90
N GLY A 196 -18.93 16.85 -5.11
CA GLY A 196 -19.80 17.99 -5.41
C GLY A 196 -19.37 19.34 -4.85
N GLY A 197 -18.31 19.92 -5.40
CA GLY A 197 -17.96 21.31 -5.17
C GLY A 197 -17.13 21.82 -6.33
N THR A 198 -17.68 22.76 -7.08
CA THR A 198 -17.05 23.49 -8.19
C THR A 198 -15.53 23.59 -8.08
N ALA A 199 -14.85 23.17 -9.14
CA ALA A 199 -13.42 23.32 -9.38
C ALA A 199 -12.86 24.64 -8.82
N GLY A 200 -12.32 24.56 -7.61
CA GLY A 200 -11.39 25.51 -7.05
C GLY A 200 -10.04 24.85 -7.10
N VAL A 201 -9.24 25.25 -8.09
CA VAL A 201 -7.82 24.92 -8.26
C VAL A 201 -7.12 24.81 -6.91
N THR A 202 -6.71 23.60 -6.54
CA THR A 202 -5.46 23.40 -5.79
C THR A 202 -4.60 22.45 -6.61
N SER A 203 -3.97 23.04 -7.63
CA SER A 203 -2.89 22.44 -8.39
C SER A 203 -1.64 22.30 -7.51
N ASP A 204 -1.73 21.55 -6.41
CA ASP A 204 -0.60 21.30 -5.53
C ASP A 204 -0.66 19.84 -5.07
N MET A 205 -0.30 18.94 -5.99
CA MET A 205 0.37 17.70 -5.59
C MET A 205 1.53 18.10 -4.68
N PRO A 206 1.62 17.60 -3.43
CA PRO A 206 2.56 18.10 -2.45
C PRO A 206 3.96 18.03 -3.05
N VAL A 207 4.54 19.21 -3.25
CA VAL A 207 5.87 19.37 -3.78
C VAL A 207 6.81 18.74 -2.75
N ALA A 208 7.65 17.79 -3.17
CA ALA A 208 8.88 17.51 -2.46
C ALA A 208 9.80 18.74 -2.66
N LEU A 209 9.52 19.83 -1.93
CA LEU A 209 10.35 21.02 -1.88
C LEU A 209 11.37 20.83 -0.76
N GLU A 210 12.63 20.95 -1.14
CA GLU A 210 13.81 20.74 -0.33
C GLU A 210 13.72 21.43 1.06
N SER A 211 13.95 20.59 2.07
CA SER A 211 14.34 20.89 3.46
C SER A 211 14.37 22.37 3.88
N ARG A 212 13.32 22.81 4.59
CA ARG A 212 13.43 23.80 5.67
C ARG A 212 12.42 23.45 6.77
N SER A 213 12.95 23.07 7.94
CA SER A 213 12.33 22.99 9.28
C SER A 213 10.80 22.86 9.35
N GLY A 214 10.35 21.68 9.77
CA GLY A 214 8.95 21.26 9.86
C GLY A 214 7.97 22.27 10.49
N ASP A 215 6.89 22.51 9.76
CA ASP A 215 5.66 23.15 10.23
C ASP A 215 4.60 22.06 10.42
N ALA A 216 4.12 21.90 11.66
CA ALA A 216 3.13 20.88 12.06
C ALA A 216 1.83 20.92 11.24
N ARG A 217 1.53 22.03 10.55
CA ARG A 217 0.37 22.16 9.65
C ARG A 217 0.51 21.36 8.36
N GLU A 218 1.72 21.28 7.80
CA GLU A 218 1.99 20.53 6.57
C GLU A 218 1.95 19.03 6.86
N GLU A 219 2.53 18.62 7.98
CA GLU A 219 2.53 17.24 8.47
C GLU A 219 1.09 16.75 8.72
N ASN A 220 0.26 17.54 9.42
CA ASN A 220 -1.15 17.21 9.66
C ASN A 220 -1.97 17.08 8.36
N SER A 221 -1.65 17.89 7.34
CA SER A 221 -2.34 17.81 6.03
C SER A 221 -1.95 16.55 5.25
N ARG A 222 -0.68 16.15 5.32
CA ARG A 222 -0.17 14.90 4.72
C ARG A 222 -0.70 13.66 5.42
N CYS A 223 -0.75 13.66 6.75
CA CYS A 223 -1.41 12.60 7.53
C CYS A 223 -2.85 12.41 7.05
N SER A 224 -3.60 13.51 6.92
CA SER A 224 -4.98 13.44 6.44
C SER A 224 -5.11 12.89 5.02
N LEU A 225 -4.12 13.10 4.15
CA LEU A 225 -4.12 12.59 2.78
C LEU A 225 -3.86 11.08 2.77
N LEU A 226 -2.83 10.62 3.48
CA LEU A 226 -2.51 9.20 3.57
C LEU A 226 -3.64 8.40 4.22
N GLU A 227 -4.32 8.94 5.22
CA GLU A 227 -5.51 8.33 5.83
C GLU A 227 -6.64 8.16 4.81
N ARG A 228 -6.88 9.16 3.95
CA ARG A 228 -7.88 9.07 2.89
C ARG A 228 -7.49 8.06 1.82
N GLU A 229 -6.23 8.10 1.37
CA GLU A 229 -5.71 7.15 0.38
C GLU A 229 -5.83 5.71 0.90
N THR A 230 -5.36 5.46 2.12
CA THR A 230 -5.46 4.15 2.79
C THR A 230 -6.92 3.70 2.91
N ALA A 231 -7.82 4.56 3.38
CA ALA A 231 -9.23 4.20 3.54
C ALA A 231 -9.92 3.83 2.21
N PHE A 232 -9.56 4.50 1.11
CA PHE A 232 -10.05 4.16 -0.23
C PHE A 232 -9.51 2.79 -0.68
N ILE A 233 -8.19 2.58 -0.57
CA ILE A 233 -7.53 1.33 -0.97
C ILE A 233 -8.03 0.14 -0.14
N GLN A 234 -8.23 0.30 1.17
CA GLN A 234 -8.81 -0.73 2.03
C GLN A 234 -10.21 -1.14 1.57
N LYS A 235 -11.08 -0.18 1.24
CA LYS A 235 -12.43 -0.46 0.77
C LYS A 235 -12.43 -1.17 -0.58
N LEU A 236 -11.58 -0.73 -1.51
CA LEU A 236 -11.42 -1.37 -2.82
C LEU A 236 -10.87 -2.79 -2.70
N ASN A 237 -9.84 -2.98 -1.87
CA ASN A 237 -9.27 -4.29 -1.59
C ASN A 237 -10.32 -5.26 -1.01
N ARG A 238 -11.11 -4.78 -0.04
CA ARG A 238 -12.16 -5.57 0.61
C ARG A 238 -13.27 -5.97 -0.37
N SER A 239 -13.73 -5.05 -1.23
CA SER A 239 -14.76 -5.38 -2.21
C SER A 239 -14.31 -6.45 -3.20
N CYS A 240 -13.03 -6.43 -3.59
CA CYS A 240 -12.42 -7.48 -4.41
C CYS A 240 -12.34 -8.81 -3.67
N ARG A 241 -11.82 -8.81 -2.44
CA ARG A 241 -11.70 -10.02 -1.61
C ARG A 241 -13.06 -10.70 -1.38
N ASP A 242 -14.08 -9.91 -1.07
CA ASP A 242 -15.41 -10.39 -0.75
C ASP A 242 -16.22 -10.80 -1.99
N GLY A 243 -15.67 -10.56 -3.20
CA GLY A 243 -16.32 -10.92 -4.47
C GLY A 243 -17.53 -10.06 -4.82
N VAL A 244 -17.61 -8.86 -4.25
CA VAL A 244 -18.71 -7.91 -4.47
C VAL A 244 -18.28 -6.71 -5.32
N TYR A 245 -17.01 -6.68 -5.77
CA TYR A 245 -16.51 -5.63 -6.64
C TYR A 245 -17.32 -5.53 -7.95
N SER A 246 -17.67 -4.30 -8.30
CA SER A 246 -18.10 -3.89 -9.63
C SER A 246 -17.62 -2.46 -9.89
N ASP A 247 -17.62 -2.01 -11.14
CA ASP A 247 -17.19 -0.65 -11.49
C ASP A 247 -18.08 0.44 -10.84
N ASP A 248 -19.30 0.10 -10.41
CA ASP A 248 -20.17 0.97 -9.62
C ASP A 248 -19.52 1.39 -8.30
N PHE A 249 -18.54 0.65 -7.78
CA PHE A 249 -17.73 1.05 -6.64
C PHE A 249 -17.17 2.47 -6.81
N PHE A 250 -16.68 2.81 -8.01
CA PHE A 250 -16.11 4.13 -8.28
C PHE A 250 -17.19 5.21 -8.32
N VAL A 251 -18.37 4.90 -8.86
CA VAL A 251 -19.51 5.82 -8.84
C VAL A 251 -19.99 6.07 -7.41
N GLU A 252 -20.03 5.04 -6.57
CA GLU A 252 -20.40 5.18 -5.16
C GLU A 252 -19.37 5.98 -4.36
N ALA A 253 -18.08 5.73 -4.61
CA ALA A 253 -16.99 6.37 -3.90
C ALA A 253 -16.77 7.83 -4.34
N THR A 254 -16.94 8.12 -5.63
CA THR A 254 -16.58 9.42 -6.23
C THR A 254 -17.79 10.20 -6.75
N GLY A 255 -18.79 9.51 -7.29
CA GLY A 255 -19.90 10.10 -8.04
C GLY A 255 -19.75 9.97 -9.56
N GLU A 256 -18.59 9.51 -10.03
CA GLU A 256 -18.24 9.46 -11.45
C GLU A 256 -17.84 8.03 -11.88
N THR A 257 -17.99 7.76 -13.18
CA THR A 257 -17.57 6.49 -13.79
C THR A 257 -16.06 6.44 -13.99
N LEU A 258 -15.49 5.23 -14.11
CA LEU A 258 -14.07 5.03 -14.42
C LEU A 258 -13.60 5.80 -15.66
N ASP A 259 -14.42 5.86 -16.71
CA ASP A 259 -14.08 6.58 -17.94
C ASP A 259 -14.01 8.09 -17.74
N VAL A 260 -14.90 8.66 -16.93
CA VAL A 260 -14.85 10.09 -16.56
C VAL A 260 -13.61 10.37 -15.72
N LEU A 261 -13.40 9.58 -14.67
CA LEU A 261 -12.24 9.72 -13.78
C LEU A 261 -10.92 9.59 -14.54
N TRP A 262 -10.81 8.65 -15.49
CA TRP A 262 -9.62 8.48 -16.30
C TRP A 262 -9.34 9.69 -17.19
N ASN A 263 -10.37 10.25 -17.82
CA ASN A 263 -10.21 11.45 -18.64
C ASN A 263 -9.78 12.67 -17.81
N GLU A 264 -10.32 12.83 -16.61
CA GLU A 264 -9.90 13.87 -15.67
C GLU A 264 -8.46 13.66 -15.21
N PHE A 265 -8.09 12.43 -14.86
CA PHE A 265 -6.71 12.07 -14.54
C PHE A 265 -5.74 12.43 -15.67
N LEU A 266 -6.06 12.08 -16.93
CA LEU A 266 -5.24 12.43 -18.08
C LEU A 266 -5.16 13.94 -18.32
N PHE A 267 -6.23 14.68 -18.02
CA PHE A 267 -6.23 16.14 -18.09
C PHE A 267 -5.24 16.74 -17.08
N ASP A 268 -5.33 16.32 -15.81
CA ASP A 268 -4.43 16.76 -14.74
C ASP A 268 -2.97 16.36 -15.00
N LEU A 269 -2.76 15.16 -15.54
CA LEU A 269 -1.44 14.68 -15.93
C LEU A 269 -0.80 15.56 -17.00
N ARG A 270 -1.55 15.88 -18.06
CA ARG A 270 -1.10 16.79 -19.13
C ARG A 270 -0.85 18.20 -18.61
N ALA A 271 -1.66 18.69 -17.68
CA ALA A 271 -1.46 20.01 -17.06
C ALA A 271 -0.18 20.05 -16.23
N THR A 272 0.08 19.01 -15.43
CA THR A 272 1.27 18.88 -14.58
C THR A 272 2.56 18.86 -15.40
N ARG A 273 2.59 18.16 -16.54
CA ARG A 273 3.76 18.15 -17.44
C ARG A 273 4.07 19.50 -18.07
N LYS A 274 3.05 20.31 -18.37
CA LYS A 274 3.23 21.66 -18.92
C LYS A 274 3.87 22.61 -17.90
N THR A 275 3.53 22.48 -16.63
CA THR A 275 4.05 23.34 -15.56
C THR A 275 5.39 22.85 -15.00
N ARG A 276 5.77 21.59 -15.25
CA ARG A 276 7.03 20.98 -14.83
C ARG A 276 7.71 20.23 -15.99
N PRO A 277 8.28 20.95 -16.97
CA PRO A 277 8.98 20.31 -18.09
C PRO A 277 10.20 19.53 -17.58
N GLY A 278 10.21 18.21 -17.81
CA GLY A 278 11.28 17.29 -17.35
C GLY A 278 10.79 16.19 -16.41
N LEU A 279 9.54 16.26 -15.94
CA LEU A 279 8.73 15.10 -15.57
C LEU A 279 8.11 14.51 -16.84
#